data_AF-A0A5P1D6Q7-F1
#
_entry.id   AF-A0A5P1D6Q7-F1
#
_cell.length_a   1.000
_cell.length_b   1.000
_cell.length_c   1.000
_cell.angle_alpha   90.00
_cell.angle_beta   90.00
_cell.angle_gamma   90.00
#
_symmetry.space_group_name_H-M   'P 1'
#
loop_
_entity.id
_entity.type
_entity.pdbx_description
1 polymer ?
#
loop_
_entity_poly.entity_id
_entity_poly.type
_entity_poly.pdbx_seq_one_letter_code
_entity_poly.pdbx_strand_id
1 'polypeptide(L)'
;MVAAPQPDWNKSALTDSQRAQIAQEHKLMEGIEKPEQDVRRKPEFATGRPPGDTRTAEQIIEDNPILKNLGHQKDINRKSAYLMVGDWTSNNKDPQARADAAFNAARVLNYIDTSLSANGEHRGKAHDNGDLEGITSSGDARRGTPAGMWKDFTEQGYTALRDDHRLDATNDSHVRGDGTNKDNLQWASGEAGKRTWFIPGLSNILLGIGDSDSGLVGAIKGAKAGFDKTRVDGFDHALASAKRGDILGVLKGYANAVKNNEATPQVVKSALNTGGS
;
A
#
# COMPACT_ATOMS: atom_id res chain seq x y z
N MET A 1 -2.22 -14.25 -26.68
CA MET A 1 -0.85 -14.81 -26.69
C MET A 1 -0.08 -14.06 -25.62
N VAL A 2 0.31 -14.75 -24.55
CA VAL A 2 1.06 -14.15 -23.44
C VAL A 2 2.51 -14.02 -23.90
N ALA A 3 3.04 -12.80 -23.90
CA ALA A 3 4.44 -12.56 -24.27
C ALA A 3 5.34 -13.24 -23.24
N ALA A 4 6.27 -14.08 -23.71
CA ALA A 4 7.27 -14.72 -22.86
C ALA A 4 8.13 -13.65 -22.13
N PRO A 5 8.64 -13.95 -20.93
CA PRO A 5 9.53 -13.04 -20.19
C PRO A 5 10.70 -12.65 -21.10
N GLN A 6 10.88 -11.35 -21.32
CA GLN A 6 11.96 -10.82 -22.14
C GLN A 6 13.28 -11.02 -21.38
N PRO A 7 14.25 -11.79 -21.90
CA PRO A 7 15.59 -11.85 -21.33
C PRO A 7 16.28 -10.51 -21.59
N ASP A 8 16.85 -9.91 -20.54
CA ASP A 8 17.64 -8.67 -20.53
C ASP A 8 17.18 -7.59 -21.51
N TRP A 9 16.38 -6.62 -21.03
CA TRP A 9 15.95 -5.51 -21.85
C TRP A 9 17.13 -4.82 -22.56
N ASN A 10 17.19 -4.97 -23.88
CA ASN A 10 18.20 -4.38 -24.76
C ASN A 10 17.53 -3.92 -26.06
N LYS A 11 17.50 -2.60 -26.30
CA LYS A 11 16.90 -2.00 -27.50
C LYS A 11 17.43 -2.57 -28.81
N SER A 12 18.70 -2.98 -28.86
CA SER A 12 19.33 -3.53 -30.06
C SER A 12 18.86 -4.94 -30.44
N ALA A 13 18.26 -5.67 -29.49
CA ALA A 13 17.78 -7.04 -29.69
C ALA A 13 16.27 -7.12 -30.03
N LEU A 14 15.58 -5.99 -30.16
CA LEU A 14 14.14 -5.95 -30.42
C LEU A 14 13.80 -6.42 -31.84
N THR A 15 12.68 -7.13 -31.97
CA THR A 15 12.07 -7.45 -33.27
C THR A 15 11.34 -6.24 -33.87
N ASP A 16 11.02 -6.29 -35.17
CA ASP A 16 10.24 -5.22 -35.83
C ASP A 16 8.86 -5.02 -35.18
N SER A 17 8.20 -6.12 -34.79
CA SER A 17 6.92 -6.03 -34.11
C SER A 17 7.03 -5.35 -32.75
N GLN A 18 8.10 -5.61 -31.99
CA GLN A 18 8.33 -4.95 -30.70
C GLN A 18 8.67 -3.47 -30.89
N ARG A 19 9.48 -3.13 -31.90
CA ARG A 19 9.77 -1.74 -32.26
C ARG A 19 8.49 -0.97 -32.62
N ALA A 20 7.58 -1.58 -33.37
CA ALA A 20 6.30 -0.97 -33.72
C ALA A 20 5.41 -0.74 -32.48
N GLN A 21 5.36 -1.70 -31.55
CA GLN A 21 4.65 -1.55 -30.28
C GLN A 21 5.23 -0.42 -29.43
N ILE A 22 6.56 -0.34 -29.31
CA ILE A 22 7.24 0.75 -28.60
C ILE A 22 6.95 2.11 -29.27
N ALA A 23 6.97 2.18 -30.60
CA ALA A 23 6.65 3.42 -31.30
C ALA A 23 5.21 3.89 -31.05
N GLN A 24 4.26 2.96 -30.99
CA GLN A 24 2.87 3.26 -30.62
C GLN A 24 2.78 3.78 -29.18
N GLU A 25 3.51 3.15 -28.26
CA GLU A 25 3.54 3.57 -26.86
C GLU A 25 4.21 4.93 -26.66
N HIS A 26 5.27 5.23 -27.41
CA HIS A 26 5.89 6.55 -27.41
C HIS A 26 4.98 7.63 -27.98
N LYS A 27 4.19 7.33 -29.02
CA LYS A 27 3.17 8.26 -29.55
C LYS A 27 2.13 8.60 -28.50
N LEU A 28 1.79 7.65 -27.64
CA LEU A 28 0.87 7.85 -26.52
C LEU A 28 1.46 8.72 -25.40
N MET A 29 2.79 8.89 -25.35
CA MET A 29 3.53 9.74 -24.40
C MET A 29 3.89 11.10 -24.98
N GLU A 30 3.64 11.33 -26.27
CA GLU A 30 4.05 12.55 -26.98
C GLU A 30 3.39 13.79 -26.36
N GLY A 31 4.20 14.82 -26.08
CA GLY A 31 3.74 16.07 -25.47
C GLY A 31 3.47 16.01 -23.97
N ILE A 32 3.67 14.86 -23.32
CA ILE A 32 3.57 14.73 -21.87
C ILE A 32 4.93 15.03 -21.24
N GLU A 33 5.00 16.02 -20.36
CA GLU A 33 6.18 16.26 -19.54
C GLU A 33 6.34 15.14 -18.51
N LYS A 34 7.53 14.52 -18.43
CA LYS A 34 7.83 13.36 -17.56
C LYS A 34 6.81 12.21 -17.71
N PRO A 35 6.71 11.59 -18.89
CA PRO A 35 5.65 10.62 -19.19
C PRO A 35 5.68 9.36 -18.31
N GLU A 36 6.79 9.06 -17.65
CA GLU A 36 6.88 8.02 -16.61
C GLU A 36 5.99 8.29 -15.39
N GLN A 37 5.53 9.53 -15.19
CA GLN A 37 4.58 9.91 -14.13
C GLN A 37 3.11 9.74 -14.56
N ASP A 38 2.84 9.46 -15.85
CA ASP A 38 1.48 9.18 -16.31
C ASP A 38 1.05 7.75 -15.98
N VAL A 39 0.42 7.60 -14.81
CA VAL A 39 -0.03 6.31 -14.26
C VAL A 39 -1.42 5.88 -14.74
N ARG A 40 -2.08 6.66 -15.60
CA ARG A 40 -3.42 6.31 -16.13
C ARG A 40 -3.40 5.05 -17.00
N ARG A 41 -2.21 4.66 -17.47
CA ARG A 41 -1.99 3.48 -18.28
C ARG A 41 -0.99 2.57 -17.61
N LYS A 42 -1.41 1.33 -17.35
CA LYS A 42 -0.53 0.27 -16.90
C LYS A 42 0.64 0.10 -17.89
N PRO A 43 1.90 0.07 -17.44
CA PRO A 43 3.00 -0.28 -18.31
C PRO A 43 2.92 -1.77 -18.65
N GLU A 44 3.05 -2.11 -19.93
CA GLU A 44 2.94 -3.51 -20.43
C GLU A 44 4.30 -4.12 -20.78
N PHE A 45 5.29 -3.27 -21.06
CA PHE A 45 6.66 -3.66 -21.41
C PHE A 45 7.59 -2.45 -21.27
N ALA A 46 8.90 -2.72 -21.25
CA ALA A 46 9.93 -1.70 -21.20
C ALA A 46 10.12 -1.03 -22.58
N THR A 47 9.95 0.30 -22.62
CA THR A 47 10.02 1.11 -23.85
C THR A 47 11.34 1.87 -23.96
N GLY A 48 11.96 2.17 -22.82
CA GLY A 48 12.92 3.25 -22.68
C GLY A 48 12.26 4.62 -22.81
N ARG A 49 13.08 5.67 -22.80
CA ARG A 49 12.59 7.04 -22.91
C ARG A 49 11.96 7.30 -24.29
N PRO A 50 10.87 8.07 -24.37
CA PRO A 50 10.28 8.45 -25.65
C PRO A 50 11.19 9.42 -26.43
N PRO A 51 11.01 9.53 -27.76
CA PRO A 51 11.78 10.47 -28.57
C PRO A 51 11.67 11.89 -28.04
N GLY A 52 12.80 12.59 -27.95
CA GLY A 52 12.88 13.96 -27.43
C GLY A 52 13.17 14.05 -25.93
N ASP A 53 13.00 12.98 -25.16
CA ASP A 53 13.46 12.95 -23.76
C ASP A 53 14.97 12.67 -23.71
N THR A 54 15.74 13.74 -23.45
CA THR A 54 17.20 13.70 -23.36
C THR A 54 17.71 13.61 -21.91
N ARG A 55 16.83 13.41 -20.92
CA ARG A 55 17.23 13.39 -19.51
C ARG A 55 18.20 12.25 -19.22
N THR A 56 19.18 12.49 -18.36
CA THR A 56 20.10 11.45 -17.89
C THR A 56 19.41 10.51 -16.90
N ALA A 57 20.05 9.37 -16.63
CA ALA A 57 19.59 8.45 -15.57
C ALA A 57 19.49 9.18 -14.22
N GLU A 58 20.47 10.01 -13.87
CA GLU A 58 20.46 10.81 -12.63
C GLU A 58 19.26 11.74 -12.55
N GLN A 59 18.92 12.44 -13.64
CA GLN A 59 17.78 13.35 -13.66
C GLN A 59 16.47 12.59 -13.45
N ILE A 60 16.31 11.44 -14.11
CA ILE A 60 15.11 10.61 -13.95
C ILE A 60 15.02 10.01 -12.54
N ILE A 61 16.15 9.57 -11.98
CA ILE A 61 16.22 9.06 -10.60
C ILE A 61 15.87 10.17 -9.61
N GLU A 62 16.40 11.38 -9.79
CA GLU A 62 16.10 12.52 -8.92
C GLU A 62 14.62 12.95 -9.01
N ASP A 63 14.04 12.88 -10.22
CA ASP A 63 12.63 13.12 -10.48
C ASP A 63 11.69 12.04 -9.90
N ASN A 64 12.22 10.89 -9.49
CA ASN A 64 11.47 9.78 -8.91
C ASN A 64 12.00 9.43 -7.51
N PRO A 65 11.41 10.01 -6.44
CA PRO A 65 11.87 9.81 -5.08
C PRO A 65 11.93 8.32 -4.65
N ILE A 66 10.99 7.50 -5.12
CA ILE A 66 10.96 6.06 -4.81
C ILE A 66 12.15 5.36 -5.43
N LEU A 67 12.45 5.62 -6.71
CA LEU A 67 13.60 5.06 -7.40
C LEU A 67 14.92 5.52 -6.77
N LYS A 68 14.99 6.80 -6.38
CA LYS A 68 16.14 7.38 -5.67
C LYS A 68 16.40 6.70 -4.34
N ASN A 69 15.34 6.47 -3.56
CA ASN A 69 15.42 5.89 -2.22
C ASN A 69 15.32 4.37 -2.22
N LEU A 70 15.10 3.74 -3.38
CA LEU A 70 14.95 2.30 -3.51
C LEU A 70 16.19 1.64 -2.92
N GLY A 71 16.05 0.85 -1.87
CA GLY A 71 17.23 0.29 -1.21
C GLY A 71 17.78 -0.95 -1.93
N HIS A 72 18.59 -1.70 -1.19
CA HIS A 72 19.20 -2.97 -1.61
C HIS A 72 18.65 -4.17 -0.81
N GLN A 73 17.48 -4.02 -0.19
CA GLN A 73 16.84 -5.07 0.58
C GLN A 73 16.54 -6.28 -0.33
N LYS A 74 16.50 -7.48 0.28
CA LYS A 74 16.42 -8.74 -0.47
C LYS A 74 15.24 -8.81 -1.44
N ASP A 75 14.06 -8.37 -1.03
CA ASP A 75 12.83 -8.49 -1.81
C ASP A 75 12.60 -7.30 -2.75
N ILE A 76 13.48 -6.30 -2.73
CA ILE A 76 13.58 -5.34 -3.84
C ILE A 76 14.12 -6.04 -5.08
N ASN A 77 14.90 -7.11 -4.92
CA ASN A 77 15.35 -8.00 -5.99
C ASN A 77 15.83 -7.26 -7.26
N ARG A 78 16.73 -6.28 -7.07
CA ARG A 78 17.21 -5.41 -8.15
C ARG A 78 17.75 -6.18 -9.35
N LYS A 79 18.42 -7.32 -9.10
CA LYS A 79 18.95 -8.17 -10.18
C LYS A 79 17.85 -8.64 -11.13
N SER A 80 16.73 -9.10 -10.59
CA SER A 80 15.60 -9.55 -11.42
C SER A 80 14.85 -8.36 -12.02
N ALA A 81 14.78 -7.23 -11.31
CA ALA A 81 14.27 -5.99 -11.88
C ALA A 81 15.07 -5.55 -13.12
N TYR A 82 16.41 -5.69 -13.12
CA TYR A 82 17.25 -5.35 -14.27
C TYR A 82 16.93 -6.18 -15.51
N LEU A 83 16.50 -7.44 -15.35
CA LEU A 83 16.07 -8.27 -16.47
C LEU A 83 14.85 -7.65 -17.16
N MET A 84 13.95 -7.06 -16.38
CA MET A 84 12.67 -6.50 -16.86
C MET A 84 12.80 -5.09 -17.42
N VAL A 85 13.57 -4.23 -16.75
CA VAL A 85 13.64 -2.79 -17.06
C VAL A 85 15.00 -2.31 -17.56
N GLY A 86 16.04 -3.14 -17.43
CA GLY A 86 17.44 -2.77 -17.65
C GLY A 86 18.17 -2.35 -16.36
N ASP A 87 19.51 -2.32 -16.38
CA ASP A 87 20.31 -1.82 -15.25
C ASP A 87 20.41 -0.28 -15.27
N TRP A 88 19.73 0.36 -14.32
CA TRP A 88 19.72 1.82 -14.13
C TRP A 88 20.85 2.33 -13.22
N THR A 89 21.70 1.44 -12.70
CA THR A 89 22.79 1.80 -11.79
C THR A 89 24.04 2.26 -12.52
N SER A 90 25.01 2.82 -11.78
CA SER A 90 26.31 3.23 -12.30
C SER A 90 27.19 2.08 -12.81
N ASN A 91 26.76 0.81 -12.64
CA ASN A 91 27.42 -0.34 -13.23
C ASN A 91 27.20 -0.41 -14.75
N ASN A 92 26.04 0.04 -15.22
CA ASN A 92 25.77 0.19 -16.66
C ASN A 92 26.55 1.38 -17.22
N LYS A 93 27.55 1.09 -18.04
CA LYS A 93 28.46 2.09 -18.63
C LYS A 93 27.90 2.75 -19.88
N ASP A 94 26.82 2.24 -20.44
CA ASP A 94 26.10 2.90 -21.52
C ASP A 94 25.13 3.94 -20.93
N PRO A 95 25.40 5.25 -21.08
CA PRO A 95 24.57 6.28 -20.49
C PRO A 95 23.15 6.32 -21.07
N GLN A 96 22.96 5.93 -22.34
CA GLN A 96 21.65 5.95 -22.98
C GLN A 96 20.82 4.76 -22.49
N ALA A 97 21.41 3.56 -22.49
CA ALA A 97 20.74 2.36 -21.98
C ALA A 97 20.39 2.50 -20.49
N ARG A 98 21.27 3.12 -19.70
CA ARG A 98 21.02 3.38 -18.28
C ARG A 98 19.90 4.39 -18.06
N ALA A 99 19.83 5.46 -18.86
CA ALA A 99 18.75 6.44 -18.77
C ALA A 99 17.40 5.84 -19.16
N ASP A 100 17.39 4.97 -20.18
CA ASP A 100 16.20 4.23 -20.55
C ASP A 100 15.76 3.23 -19.46
N ALA A 101 16.71 2.57 -18.80
CA ALA A 101 16.43 1.69 -17.67
C ALA A 101 15.83 2.45 -16.47
N ALA A 102 16.38 3.64 -16.17
CA ALA A 102 15.84 4.51 -15.12
C ALA A 102 14.40 4.93 -15.45
N PHE A 103 14.12 5.28 -16.71
CA PHE A 103 12.77 5.61 -17.18
C PHE A 103 11.79 4.45 -16.99
N ASN A 104 12.17 3.24 -17.43
CA ASN A 104 11.35 2.05 -17.29
C ASN A 104 11.06 1.73 -15.82
N ALA A 105 12.08 1.80 -14.96
CA ALA A 105 11.94 1.58 -13.52
C ALA A 105 11.01 2.62 -12.88
N ALA A 106 11.22 3.90 -13.19
CA ALA A 106 10.41 5.01 -12.68
C ALA A 106 8.93 4.84 -13.05
N ARG A 107 8.66 4.45 -14.31
CA ARG A 107 7.30 4.21 -14.78
C ARG A 107 6.59 3.10 -14.02
N VAL A 108 7.28 1.98 -13.76
CA VAL A 108 6.72 0.86 -12.98
C VAL A 108 6.52 1.25 -11.53
N LEU A 109 7.50 1.92 -10.91
CA LEU A 109 7.40 2.35 -9.51
C LEU A 109 6.28 3.37 -9.29
N ASN A 110 6.13 4.36 -10.18
CA ASN A 110 5.03 5.32 -10.10
C ASN A 110 3.68 4.62 -10.23
N TYR A 111 3.56 3.66 -11.16
CA TYR A 111 2.34 2.87 -11.30
C TYR A 111 2.04 2.06 -10.02
N ILE A 112 3.03 1.39 -9.45
CA ILE A 112 2.86 0.61 -8.22
C ILE A 112 2.49 1.50 -7.04
N ASP A 113 3.16 2.63 -6.86
CA ASP A 113 2.94 3.52 -5.72
C ASP A 113 1.53 4.13 -5.70
N THR A 114 1.06 4.54 -6.88
CA THR A 114 -0.28 5.10 -7.09
C THR A 114 -1.39 4.05 -7.11
N SER A 115 -1.08 2.79 -6.83
CA SER A 115 -2.10 1.74 -6.71
C SER A 115 -3.16 2.12 -5.69
N LEU A 116 -4.40 1.72 -5.94
CA LEU A 116 -5.46 1.76 -4.96
C LEU A 116 -5.23 0.69 -3.88
N SER A 117 -5.83 0.85 -2.71
CA SER A 117 -5.88 -0.21 -1.71
C SER A 117 -6.58 -1.48 -2.25
N ALA A 118 -6.50 -2.58 -1.51
CA ALA A 118 -7.15 -3.84 -1.90
C ALA A 118 -8.67 -3.72 -2.06
N ASN A 119 -9.32 -2.77 -1.36
CA ASN A 119 -10.75 -2.45 -1.50
C ASN A 119 -11.04 -1.33 -2.53
N GLY A 120 -10.02 -0.75 -3.17
CA GLY A 120 -10.17 0.23 -4.26
C GLY A 120 -10.23 1.67 -3.81
N GLU A 121 -9.86 1.92 -2.57
CA GLU A 121 -9.84 3.24 -1.98
C GLU A 121 -8.49 3.90 -2.25
N HIS A 122 -8.50 5.22 -2.23
CA HIS A 122 -7.31 6.02 -2.35
C HIS A 122 -6.43 5.86 -1.09
N ARG A 123 -5.13 5.65 -1.26
CA ARG A 123 -4.19 5.35 -0.15
C ARG A 123 -3.72 6.59 0.62
N GLY A 124 -4.15 7.78 0.22
CA GLY A 124 -3.90 9.02 0.97
C GLY A 124 -2.42 9.37 1.02
N LYS A 125 -1.85 9.55 2.22
CA LYS A 125 -0.42 9.91 2.37
C LYS A 125 0.56 8.75 2.14
N ALA A 126 0.04 7.55 1.88
CA ALA A 126 0.84 6.34 1.67
C ALA A 126 1.24 6.12 0.20
N HIS A 127 0.94 7.09 -0.68
CA HIS A 127 1.54 7.22 -2.02
C HIS A 127 2.18 8.62 -2.13
N ASP A 128 3.08 8.80 -3.10
CA ASP A 128 3.86 10.01 -3.38
C ASP A 128 4.73 10.52 -2.22
N ASN A 129 5.02 9.67 -1.23
CA ASN A 129 5.90 10.00 -0.09
C ASN A 129 7.37 9.67 -0.35
N GLY A 130 7.67 9.05 -1.50
CA GLY A 130 9.02 8.64 -1.89
C GLY A 130 9.50 7.34 -1.25
N ASP A 131 8.61 6.59 -0.61
CA ASP A 131 8.88 5.30 0.00
C ASP A 131 8.08 4.19 -0.70
N LEU A 132 8.74 3.06 -0.96
CA LEU A 132 8.05 1.86 -1.42
C LEU A 132 7.48 1.12 -0.20
N GLU A 133 6.22 1.42 0.12
CA GLU A 133 5.54 0.90 1.31
C GLU A 133 5.51 -0.63 1.37
N GLY A 134 5.73 -1.18 2.57
CA GLY A 134 5.57 -2.61 2.84
C GLY A 134 6.85 -3.42 3.03
N ILE A 135 8.03 -2.80 2.87
CA ILE A 135 9.30 -3.45 3.22
C ILE A 135 9.43 -3.59 4.75
N THR A 136 9.78 -4.78 5.22
CA THR A 136 10.05 -5.08 6.63
C THR A 136 11.48 -4.69 7.01
N SER A 137 11.76 -4.64 8.32
CA SER A 137 13.13 -4.46 8.82
C SER A 137 14.09 -5.59 8.42
N SER A 138 13.58 -6.81 8.15
CA SER A 138 14.35 -7.93 7.59
C SER A 138 14.54 -7.84 6.07
N GLY A 139 13.95 -6.83 5.42
CA GLY A 139 14.01 -6.63 3.98
C GLY A 139 13.04 -7.48 3.17
N ASP A 140 12.05 -8.10 3.83
CA ASP A 140 10.94 -8.81 3.19
C ASP A 140 9.92 -7.82 2.63
N ALA A 141 9.29 -8.13 1.50
CA ALA A 141 8.15 -7.39 1.01
C ALA A 141 6.86 -8.11 1.44
N ARG A 142 5.95 -7.39 2.11
CA ARG A 142 4.66 -7.98 2.51
C ARG A 142 3.67 -8.00 1.36
N ARG A 143 2.93 -9.10 1.21
CA ARG A 143 1.83 -9.18 0.25
C ARG A 143 0.73 -8.18 0.61
N GLY A 144 0.13 -7.56 -0.41
CA GLY A 144 -0.89 -6.51 -0.24
C GLY A 144 -0.32 -5.13 0.04
N THR A 145 0.94 -4.91 -0.32
CA THR A 145 1.65 -3.63 -0.24
C THR A 145 2.29 -3.29 -1.59
N PRO A 146 2.65 -2.02 -1.86
CA PRO A 146 3.43 -1.63 -3.03
C PRO A 146 4.73 -2.43 -3.18
N ALA A 147 5.46 -2.67 -2.08
CA ALA A 147 6.66 -3.49 -2.09
C ALA A 147 6.38 -4.94 -2.51
N GLY A 148 5.25 -5.50 -2.08
CA GLY A 148 4.80 -6.83 -2.51
C GLY A 148 4.55 -6.88 -4.01
N MET A 149 3.87 -5.86 -4.57
CA MET A 149 3.63 -5.77 -6.01
C MET A 149 4.93 -5.57 -6.81
N TRP A 150 5.88 -4.78 -6.28
CA TRP A 150 7.21 -4.66 -6.88
C TRP A 150 7.93 -6.00 -6.91
N LYS A 151 7.91 -6.74 -5.80
CA LYS A 151 8.47 -8.10 -5.75
C LYS A 151 7.84 -9.00 -6.81
N ASP A 152 6.50 -9.03 -6.89
CA ASP A 152 5.78 -9.81 -7.90
C ASP A 152 6.18 -9.40 -9.32
N PHE A 153 6.34 -8.08 -9.57
CA PHE A 153 6.87 -7.56 -10.83
C PHE A 153 8.29 -8.06 -11.13
N THR A 154 9.19 -8.08 -10.14
CA THR A 154 10.55 -8.60 -10.38
C THR A 154 10.57 -10.10 -10.66
N GLU A 155 9.56 -10.84 -10.24
CA GLU A 155 9.46 -12.30 -10.43
C GLU A 155 8.70 -12.68 -11.73
N GLN A 156 7.66 -11.94 -12.08
CA GLN A 156 6.71 -12.28 -13.15
C GLN A 156 6.67 -11.25 -14.28
N GLY A 157 7.39 -10.14 -14.15
CA GLY A 157 7.40 -9.02 -15.09
C GLY A 157 6.11 -8.22 -15.09
N TYR A 158 5.82 -7.56 -16.20
CA TYR A 158 4.68 -6.66 -16.37
C TYR A 158 3.31 -7.31 -16.15
N THR A 159 3.21 -8.64 -16.25
CA THR A 159 1.96 -9.38 -15.98
C THR A 159 1.56 -9.38 -14.51
N ALA A 160 2.49 -9.08 -13.59
CA ALA A 160 2.20 -8.90 -12.17
C ALA A 160 1.40 -7.62 -11.89
N LEU A 161 1.51 -6.63 -12.78
CA LEU A 161 0.79 -5.37 -12.62
C LEU A 161 -0.67 -5.59 -12.97
N ARG A 162 -1.55 -5.18 -12.05
CA ARG A 162 -2.98 -5.49 -12.15
C ARG A 162 -3.72 -4.45 -12.97
N ASP A 163 -4.61 -4.89 -13.85
CA ASP A 163 -5.44 -4.01 -14.68
C ASP A 163 -6.39 -3.12 -13.86
N ASP A 164 -6.82 -3.62 -12.70
CA ASP A 164 -7.67 -2.86 -11.77
C ASP A 164 -6.89 -1.85 -10.92
N HIS A 165 -5.55 -1.83 -11.05
CA HIS A 165 -4.64 -0.93 -10.35
C HIS A 165 -4.77 -1.00 -8.82
N ARG A 166 -5.17 -2.15 -8.27
CA ARG A 166 -5.34 -2.34 -6.82
C ARG A 166 -4.21 -3.16 -6.24
N LEU A 167 -3.92 -2.95 -4.97
CA LEU A 167 -3.09 -3.87 -4.19
C LEU A 167 -3.81 -5.22 -4.00
N ASP A 168 -3.02 -6.27 -3.82
CA ASP A 168 -3.54 -7.59 -3.48
C ASP A 168 -4.22 -7.62 -2.10
N ALA A 169 -5.34 -8.32 -2.00
CA ALA A 169 -5.93 -8.59 -0.70
C ALA A 169 -5.01 -9.49 0.13
N THR A 170 -4.77 -9.14 1.39
CA THR A 170 -3.92 -9.90 2.31
C THR A 170 -4.62 -10.13 3.64
N ASN A 171 -4.32 -11.29 4.26
CA ASN A 171 -4.74 -11.59 5.62
C ASN A 171 -3.64 -11.28 6.64
N ASP A 172 -2.52 -10.69 6.21
CA ASP A 172 -1.45 -10.29 7.13
C ASP A 172 -1.90 -9.11 7.98
N SER A 173 -2.14 -9.38 9.26
CA SER A 173 -2.55 -8.38 10.26
C SER A 173 -1.55 -7.23 10.46
N HIS A 174 -0.29 -7.37 10.02
CA HIS A 174 0.71 -6.30 10.04
C HIS A 174 0.53 -5.30 8.89
N VAL A 175 -0.25 -5.63 7.86
CA VAL A 175 -0.55 -4.73 6.75
C VAL A 175 -1.79 -3.90 7.10
N ARG A 176 -1.76 -2.61 6.84
CA ARG A 176 -2.92 -1.71 6.93
C ARG A 176 -3.77 -1.79 5.67
N GLY A 177 -5.00 -1.29 5.73
CA GLY A 177 -5.88 -1.24 4.55
C GLY A 177 -5.28 -0.45 3.38
N ASP A 178 -4.48 0.57 3.67
CA ASP A 178 -3.73 1.37 2.71
C ASP A 178 -2.40 0.72 2.26
N GLY A 179 -2.14 -0.55 2.58
CA GLY A 179 -0.92 -1.25 2.16
C GLY A 179 0.37 -0.82 2.89
N THR A 180 0.31 -0.01 3.94
CA THR A 180 1.48 0.30 4.79
C THR A 180 1.68 -0.75 5.89
N ASN A 181 2.87 -0.76 6.50
CA ASN A 181 3.19 -1.65 7.61
C ASN A 181 2.85 -1.04 8.99
N LYS A 182 2.18 -1.82 9.84
CA LYS A 182 2.06 -1.54 11.27
C LYS A 182 3.38 -1.85 11.99
N ASP A 183 3.73 -1.04 12.97
CA ASP A 183 4.77 -1.36 13.93
C ASP A 183 4.28 -2.41 14.96
N ASN A 184 5.21 -2.97 15.74
CA ASN A 184 4.92 -4.04 16.69
C ASN A 184 3.94 -3.60 17.79
N LEU A 185 3.98 -2.33 18.22
CA LEU A 185 3.09 -1.81 19.26
C LEU A 185 1.66 -1.69 18.71
N GLN A 186 1.52 -1.12 17.53
CA GLN A 186 0.24 -0.98 16.84
C GLN A 186 -0.38 -2.34 16.58
N TRP A 187 0.39 -3.26 16.00
CA TRP A 187 -0.08 -4.62 15.75
C TRP A 187 -0.52 -5.33 17.04
N ALA A 188 0.32 -5.33 18.07
CA ALA A 188 0.00 -5.98 19.35
C ALA A 188 -1.23 -5.36 20.02
N SER A 189 -1.36 -4.03 19.96
CA SER A 189 -2.51 -3.32 20.51
C SER A 189 -3.78 -3.65 19.73
N GLY A 190 -3.75 -3.63 18.40
CA GLY A 190 -4.91 -3.99 17.58
C GLY A 190 -5.38 -5.42 17.83
N GLU A 191 -4.45 -6.38 17.94
CA GLU A 191 -4.77 -7.78 18.24
C GLU A 191 -5.33 -7.95 19.66
N ALA A 192 -4.76 -7.27 20.65
CA ALA A 192 -5.30 -7.24 22.01
C ALA A 192 -6.69 -6.57 22.06
N GLY A 193 -6.90 -5.50 21.29
CA GLY A 193 -8.18 -4.81 21.16
C GLY A 193 -9.27 -5.72 20.61
N LYS A 194 -8.94 -6.52 19.59
CA LYS A 194 -9.84 -7.55 19.04
C LYS A 194 -10.22 -8.61 20.09
N ARG A 195 -9.26 -9.06 20.90
CA ARG A 195 -9.50 -10.10 21.92
C ARG A 195 -10.25 -9.59 23.15
N THR A 196 -10.22 -8.29 23.41
CA THR A 196 -10.87 -7.64 24.56
C THR A 196 -12.22 -7.00 24.19
N TRP A 197 -12.84 -7.41 23.08
CA TRP A 197 -14.09 -6.84 22.55
C TRP A 197 -15.23 -6.71 23.57
N PHE A 198 -15.31 -7.64 24.54
CA PHE A 198 -16.30 -7.66 25.61
C PHE A 198 -16.08 -6.58 26.70
N ILE A 199 -14.97 -5.84 26.62
CA ILE A 199 -14.67 -4.65 27.41
C ILE A 199 -14.56 -3.47 26.43
N PRO A 200 -15.68 -2.86 25.99
CA PRO A 200 -15.67 -1.89 24.89
C PRO A 200 -14.68 -0.74 25.06
N GLY A 201 -14.53 -0.23 26.29
CA GLY A 201 -13.57 0.84 26.59
C GLY A 201 -12.12 0.46 26.36
N LEU A 202 -11.72 -0.71 26.86
CA LEU A 202 -10.36 -1.20 26.63
C LEU A 202 -10.14 -1.58 25.17
N SER A 203 -11.14 -2.26 24.57
CA SER A 203 -11.09 -2.71 23.18
C SER A 203 -10.91 -1.53 22.22
N ASN A 204 -11.76 -0.50 22.30
CA ASN A 204 -11.68 0.66 21.43
C ASN A 204 -10.39 1.46 21.64
N ILE A 205 -9.88 1.60 22.87
CA ILE A 205 -8.57 2.23 23.13
C ILE A 205 -7.46 1.47 22.40
N LEU A 206 -7.42 0.14 22.56
CA LEU A 206 -6.39 -0.71 21.96
C LEU A 206 -6.48 -0.77 20.44
N LEU A 207 -7.70 -0.83 19.88
CA LEU A 207 -7.93 -0.69 18.44
C LEU A 207 -7.48 0.69 17.93
N GLY A 208 -7.81 1.76 18.67
CA GLY A 208 -7.38 3.13 18.33
C GLY A 208 -5.87 3.29 18.30
N ILE A 209 -5.12 2.63 19.19
CA ILE A 209 -3.65 2.55 19.13
C ILE A 209 -3.21 1.73 17.90
N GLY A 210 -3.89 0.63 17.59
CA GLY A 210 -3.55 -0.23 16.45
C GLY A 210 -3.75 0.43 15.08
N ASP A 211 -4.69 1.38 15.00
CA ASP A 211 -5.04 2.11 13.79
C ASP A 211 -4.37 3.50 13.70
N SER A 212 -3.57 3.90 14.69
CA SER A 212 -2.93 5.23 14.72
C SER A 212 -1.69 5.32 13.82
N ASP A 213 -1.16 6.55 13.69
CA ASP A 213 0.21 6.78 13.23
C ASP A 213 1.23 6.11 14.17
N SER A 214 2.43 5.82 13.67
CA SER A 214 3.48 5.12 14.42
C SER A 214 4.12 5.96 15.51
N GLY A 215 4.61 5.29 16.55
CA GLY A 215 5.31 5.90 17.69
C GLY A 215 4.39 6.40 18.83
N LEU A 216 5.03 6.87 19.91
CA LEU A 216 4.35 7.16 21.18
C LEU A 216 3.27 8.25 21.06
N VAL A 217 3.51 9.30 20.30
CA VAL A 217 2.54 10.39 20.11
C VAL A 217 1.32 9.91 19.33
N GLY A 218 1.53 9.11 18.29
CA GLY A 218 0.45 8.47 17.53
C GLY A 218 -0.38 7.56 18.43
N ALA A 219 0.27 6.70 19.21
CA ALA A 219 -0.39 5.82 20.17
C ALA A 219 -1.24 6.58 21.20
N ILE A 220 -0.74 7.69 21.77
CA ILE A 220 -1.52 8.52 22.71
C ILE A 220 -2.76 9.12 22.02
N LYS A 221 -2.61 9.63 20.79
CA LYS A 221 -3.75 10.16 20.01
C LYS A 221 -4.76 9.06 19.67
N GLY A 222 -4.28 7.90 19.26
CA GLY A 222 -5.11 6.72 18.97
C GLY A 222 -5.87 6.23 20.19
N ALA A 223 -5.20 6.12 21.34
CA ALA A 223 -5.83 5.77 22.61
C ALA A 223 -6.94 6.76 22.99
N LYS A 224 -6.68 8.07 22.81
CA LYS A 224 -7.69 9.10 23.04
C LYS A 224 -8.89 8.94 22.09
N ALA A 225 -8.65 8.75 20.80
CA ALA A 225 -9.72 8.55 19.82
C ALA A 225 -10.58 7.31 20.15
N GLY A 226 -9.94 6.20 20.54
CA GLY A 226 -10.64 4.99 21.01
C GLY A 226 -11.46 5.21 22.28
N PHE A 227 -10.93 5.99 23.23
CA PHE A 227 -11.68 6.40 24.42
C PHE A 227 -12.90 7.26 24.06
N ASP A 228 -12.72 8.27 23.21
CA ASP A 228 -13.80 9.16 22.77
C ASP A 228 -14.89 8.36 22.04
N LYS A 229 -14.51 7.39 21.20
CA LYS A 229 -15.44 6.45 20.55
C LYS A 229 -16.27 5.64 21.56
N THR A 230 -15.63 5.11 22.60
CA THR A 230 -16.32 4.37 23.68
C THR A 230 -17.40 5.21 24.36
N ARG A 231 -17.12 6.50 24.59
CA ARG A 231 -18.09 7.42 25.18
C ARG A 231 -19.33 7.57 24.30
N VAL A 232 -19.11 7.76 23.00
CA VAL A 232 -20.16 7.88 21.98
C VAL A 232 -20.96 6.58 21.83
N ASP A 233 -20.30 5.43 21.88
CA ASP A 233 -20.93 4.12 21.62
C ASP A 233 -21.91 3.66 22.72
N GLY A 234 -21.95 4.34 23.87
CA GLY A 234 -22.97 4.09 24.91
C GLY A 234 -22.47 4.19 26.36
N PHE A 235 -21.18 4.39 26.58
CA PHE A 235 -20.62 4.48 27.94
C PHE A 235 -21.15 5.70 28.73
N ASP A 236 -21.28 6.86 28.07
CA ASP A 236 -21.83 8.05 28.73
C ASP A 236 -23.31 7.85 29.12
N HIS A 237 -24.07 7.12 28.30
CA HIS A 237 -25.45 6.73 28.63
C HIS A 237 -25.51 5.78 29.83
N ALA A 238 -24.61 4.80 29.90
CA ALA A 238 -24.52 3.89 31.05
C ALA A 238 -24.18 4.66 32.33
N LEU A 239 -23.19 5.57 32.28
CA LEU A 239 -22.79 6.39 33.42
C LEU A 239 -23.91 7.33 33.89
N ALA A 240 -24.62 7.98 32.96
CA ALA A 240 -25.76 8.83 33.28
C ALA A 240 -26.93 8.05 33.90
N SER A 241 -27.13 6.80 33.48
CA SER A 241 -28.16 5.91 34.04
C SER A 241 -27.78 5.43 35.44
N ALA A 242 -26.50 5.08 35.66
CA ALA A 242 -25.99 4.70 36.99
C ALA A 242 -26.19 5.83 38.03
N LYS A 243 -25.89 7.08 37.66
CA LYS A 243 -26.12 8.25 38.53
C LYS A 243 -27.59 8.43 38.94
N ARG A 244 -28.53 7.95 38.12
CA ARG A 244 -29.98 8.01 38.35
C ARG A 244 -30.53 6.74 39.03
N GLY A 245 -29.68 5.75 39.31
CA GLY A 245 -30.11 4.44 39.84
C GLY A 245 -30.86 3.58 38.81
N ASP A 246 -30.79 3.91 37.52
CA ASP A 246 -31.47 3.18 36.44
C ASP A 246 -30.63 2.00 35.95
N ILE A 247 -30.84 0.83 36.58
CA ILE A 247 -30.11 -0.41 36.27
C ILE A 247 -30.37 -0.88 34.83
N LEU A 248 -31.60 -0.73 34.33
CA LEU A 248 -31.93 -1.11 32.95
C LEU A 248 -31.22 -0.21 31.94
N GLY A 249 -31.12 1.09 32.22
CA GLY A 249 -30.36 2.05 31.42
C GLY A 249 -28.85 1.76 31.39
N VAL A 250 -28.29 1.27 32.51
CA VAL A 250 -26.89 0.80 32.58
C VAL A 250 -26.68 -0.41 31.67
N LEU A 251 -27.54 -1.43 31.77
CA LEU A 251 -27.45 -2.65 30.94
C LEU A 251 -27.61 -2.33 29.46
N LYS A 252 -28.57 -1.47 29.10
CA LYS A 252 -28.77 -1.01 27.71
C LYS A 252 -27.57 -0.23 27.18
N GLY A 253 -26.98 0.65 28.00
CA GLY A 253 -25.78 1.41 27.62
C GLY A 253 -24.59 0.50 27.36
N TYR A 254 -24.38 -0.53 28.20
CA TYR A 254 -23.35 -1.54 27.98
C TYR A 254 -23.61 -2.39 26.72
N ALA A 255 -24.84 -2.86 26.53
CA ALA A 255 -25.22 -3.64 25.35
C ALA A 255 -24.98 -2.86 24.04
N ASN A 256 -25.32 -1.57 24.03
CA ASN A 256 -25.04 -0.67 22.91
C ASN A 256 -23.53 -0.50 22.67
N ALA A 257 -22.74 -0.31 23.72
CA ALA A 257 -21.29 -0.18 23.59
C ALA A 257 -20.63 -1.46 23.04
N VAL A 258 -21.09 -2.64 23.49
CA VAL A 258 -20.64 -3.93 22.93
C VAL A 258 -21.08 -4.07 21.48
N LYS A 259 -22.34 -3.78 21.15
CA LYS A 259 -22.86 -3.88 19.77
C LYS A 259 -22.10 -2.98 18.79
N ASN A 260 -21.80 -1.74 19.19
CA ASN A 260 -21.18 -0.74 18.33
C ASN A 260 -19.65 -0.88 18.24
N ASN A 261 -19.02 -1.60 19.17
CA ASN A 261 -17.61 -1.95 19.06
C ASN A 261 -17.32 -2.74 17.78
N GLU A 262 -16.36 -2.27 16.99
CA GLU A 262 -15.95 -2.89 15.72
C GLU A 262 -15.43 -4.31 15.90
N ALA A 263 -14.70 -4.58 16.99
CA ALA A 263 -14.15 -5.90 17.28
C ALA A 263 -15.20 -6.93 17.74
N THR A 264 -16.43 -6.51 18.04
CA THR A 264 -17.46 -7.45 18.48
C THR A 264 -17.81 -8.44 17.35
N PRO A 265 -17.78 -9.76 17.61
CA PRO A 265 -18.14 -10.77 16.62
C PRO A 265 -19.55 -10.55 16.06
N GLN A 266 -19.74 -10.80 14.76
CA GLN A 266 -21.03 -10.58 14.09
C GLN A 266 -22.17 -11.36 14.74
N VAL A 267 -21.92 -12.60 15.17
CA VAL A 267 -22.91 -13.42 15.91
C VAL A 267 -23.41 -12.72 17.18
N VAL A 268 -22.53 -12.01 17.90
CA VAL A 268 -22.89 -11.25 19.10
C VAL A 268 -23.67 -10.00 18.73
N LYS A 269 -23.24 -9.26 17.68
CA LYS A 269 -23.98 -8.09 17.17
C LYS A 269 -25.39 -8.47 16.75
N SER A 270 -25.56 -9.59 16.04
CA SER A 270 -26.87 -10.11 15.64
C SER A 270 -27.74 -10.49 16.84
N ALA A 271 -27.19 -11.20 17.83
CA ALA A 271 -27.94 -11.58 19.04
C ALA A 271 -28.47 -10.35 19.83
N LEU A 272 -27.65 -9.30 19.93
CA LEU A 272 -28.04 -8.05 20.59
C LEU A 272 -29.10 -7.25 19.80
N ASN A 273 -29.22 -7.45 18.49
CA ASN A 273 -30.29 -6.86 17.68
C ASN A 273 -31.64 -7.56 17.91
N THR A 274 -31.64 -8.89 18.01
CA THR A 274 -32.87 -9.68 18.18
C THR A 274 -33.45 -9.55 19.58
N GLY A 275 -32.62 -9.40 20.62
CA GLY A 275 -33.08 -9.26 22.01
C GLY A 275 -33.57 -7.87 22.42
N GLY A 276 -33.52 -6.88 21.51
CA GLY A 276 -33.95 -5.50 21.76
C GLY A 276 -35.28 -5.11 21.08
N SER A 277 -35.94 -6.04 20.39
CA SER A 277 -37.28 -5.88 19.79
C SER A 277 -38.38 -6.37 20.73
#